data_AF-A0A7Y0HUD3-F1
#
_entry.id   AF-A0A7Y0HUD3-F1
#
_cell.length_a   1.000
_cell.length_b   1.000
_cell.length_c   1.000
_cell.angle_alpha   90.00
_cell.angle_beta   90.00
_cell.angle_gamma   90.00
#
_symmetry.space_group_name_H-M   'P 1'
#
loop_
_entity.id
_entity.type
_entity.pdbx_description
1 polymer ?
#
loop_
_entity_poly.entity_id
_entity_poly.type
_entity_poly.pdbx_seq_one_letter_code
_entity_poly.pdbx_strand_id
1 'polypeptide(L)' 'MAEYSATRRTPRTHKRVVMKGTERFDADGVKLEPGDMQTAQQRQAEDDRRILGELPPHWGIFSEKQ' A
#
# COMPACT_ATOMS: atom_id res chain seq x y z
N MET A 1 -36.41 -31.23 4.26
CA MET A 1 -35.44 -30.12 4.16
C MET A 1 -34.60 -30.17 5.43
N ALA A 2 -33.28 -30.37 5.34
CA ALA A 2 -32.48 -30.60 6.54
C ALA A 2 -32.42 -29.33 7.42
N GLU A 3 -32.66 -29.48 8.72
CA GLU A 3 -32.68 -28.39 9.69
C GLU A 3 -31.31 -27.71 9.83
N TYR A 4 -31.35 -26.38 9.99
CA TYR A 4 -30.17 -25.55 10.15
C TYR A 4 -29.45 -25.87 11.47
N SER A 5 -28.17 -26.21 11.38
CA SER A 5 -27.31 -26.49 12.55
C SER A 5 -26.17 -25.47 12.59
N ALA A 6 -26.20 -24.58 13.59
CA ALA A 6 -25.21 -23.52 13.80
C ALA A 6 -23.82 -24.06 14.22
N THR A 7 -23.76 -25.30 14.69
CA THR A 7 -22.55 -25.98 15.18
C THR A 7 -21.80 -26.77 14.11
N ARG A 8 -22.32 -26.80 12.87
CA ARG A 8 -21.69 -27.46 11.71
C ARG A 8 -20.49 -26.69 11.14
N ARG A 9 -19.79 -25.91 11.97
CA ARG A 9 -18.59 -25.19 11.58
C ARG A 9 -17.41 -26.12 11.73
N THR A 10 -16.86 -26.56 10.60
CA THR A 10 -15.52 -27.16 10.59
C THR A 10 -14.51 -26.08 10.97
N PRO A 11 -13.63 -26.31 11.96
CA PRO A 11 -12.59 -25.35 12.31
C PRO A 11 -11.72 -25.08 11.08
N ARG A 12 -11.63 -23.81 10.65
CA ARG A 12 -10.74 -23.42 9.55
C ARG A 12 -9.30 -23.47 10.06
N THR A 13 -8.57 -24.52 9.69
CA THR A 13 -7.14 -24.60 9.98
C THR A 13 -6.38 -23.64 9.06
N HIS A 14 -5.56 -22.77 9.64
CA HIS A 14 -4.70 -21.87 8.89
C HIS A 14 -3.51 -22.66 8.34
N LYS A 15 -3.42 -22.77 7.01
CA LYS A 15 -2.28 -23.41 6.35
C LYS A 15 -1.22 -22.34 6.08
N ARG A 16 -0.01 -22.54 6.60
CA ARG A 16 1.14 -21.71 6.25
C ARG A 16 1.51 -21.95 4.78
N VAL A 17 1.61 -20.89 4.01
CA VAL A 17 2.23 -20.94 2.69
C VAL A 17 3.73 -21.08 2.90
N VAL A 18 4.33 -22.12 2.32
CA VAL A 18 5.77 -22.35 2.34
C VAL A 18 6.26 -22.07 0.92
N MET A 19 7.19 -21.12 0.79
CA MET A 19 7.85 -20.86 -0.49
C MET A 19 8.58 -22.14 -0.94
N LYS A 20 8.33 -22.58 -2.17
CA LYS A 20 8.96 -23.75 -2.78
C LYS A 20 10.03 -23.25 -3.76
N GLY A 21 11.23 -23.80 -3.66
CA GLY A 21 12.35 -23.47 -4.55
C GLY A 21 13.53 -22.84 -3.80
N THR A 22 14.68 -22.83 -4.47
CA THR A 22 15.92 -22.14 -4.06
C THR A 22 16.43 -21.23 -5.19
N GLU A 23 15.56 -20.91 -6.14
CA GLU A 23 15.88 -20.11 -7.31
C GLU A 23 16.34 -18.72 -6.85
N ARG A 24 17.53 -18.31 -7.31
CA ARG A 24 18.04 -16.97 -7.11
C ARG A 24 17.75 -16.23 -8.40
N PHE A 25 16.91 -15.21 -8.32
CA PHE A 25 16.76 -14.26 -9.41
C PHE A 25 18.06 -13.46 -9.46
N ASP A 26 18.88 -13.68 -10.49
CA ASP A 26 20.03 -12.83 -10.74
C ASP A 26 19.53 -11.39 -10.94
N ALA A 27 20.23 -10.43 -10.34
CA ALA A 27 19.82 -9.01 -10.33
C ALA A 27 19.73 -8.41 -11.74
N ASP A 28 20.31 -9.09 -12.74
CA ASP A 28 20.42 -8.63 -14.12
C ASP A 28 19.10 -8.72 -14.92
N GLY A 29 18.04 -9.29 -14.35
CA GLY A 29 16.71 -9.38 -14.97
C GLY A 29 15.73 -8.27 -14.57
N VAL A 30 16.06 -7.45 -13.57
CA VAL A 30 15.20 -6.38 -13.07
C VAL A 30 15.63 -5.07 -13.70
N LYS A 31 14.82 -4.55 -14.62
CA LYS A 31 14.98 -3.18 -15.11
C LYS A 31 14.70 -2.25 -13.93
N LEU A 32 15.71 -1.50 -13.50
CA LEU A 32 15.53 -0.43 -12.53
C LEU A 32 14.70 0.66 -13.20
N GLU A 33 13.49 0.87 -12.70
CA GLU A 33 12.68 1.99 -13.13
C GLU A 33 13.24 3.27 -12.48
N PRO A 34 13.08 4.45 -13.10
CA PRO A 34 13.55 5.71 -12.52
C PRO A 34 13.03 5.97 -11.10
N GLY A 35 11.85 5.42 -10.76
CA GLY A 35 11.26 5.48 -9.42
C GLY A 35 11.95 4.61 -8.36
N ASP A 36 12.70 3.58 -8.77
CA ASP A 36 13.47 2.72 -7.85
C ASP A 36 14.75 3.42 -7.36
N MET A 37 15.22 4.41 -8.13
CA MET A 37 16.36 5.25 -7.78
C MET A 37 15.97 6.50 -6.98
N GLN A 38 14.67 6.83 -6.91
CA GLN A 38 14.19 7.96 -6.12
C GLN A 38 14.31 7.64 -4.63
N THR A 39 15.02 8.50 -3.91
CA THR A 39 15.08 8.38 -2.45
C THR A 39 13.74 8.77 -1.84
N ALA A 40 13.41 8.20 -0.68
CA ALA A 40 12.19 8.56 0.06
C ALA A 40 12.08 10.07 0.33
N GLN A 41 13.21 10.75 0.50
CA GLN A 41 13.27 12.20 0.70
C GLN A 41 12.89 12.99 -0.57
N GLN A 42 13.35 12.56 -1.75
CA GLN A 42 12.97 13.19 -3.01
C GLN A 42 11.47 13.05 -3.27
N ARG A 43 10.93 11.86 -3.03
CA ARG A 43 9.49 11.60 -3.14
C ARG A 43 8.67 12.48 -2.21
N GLN A 44 9.08 12.60 -0.95
CA GLN A 44 8.40 13.46 0.01
C GLN A 44 8.42 14.93 -0.44
N ALA A 45 9.53 15.44 -0.95
CA ALA A 45 9.62 16.82 -1.41
C ALA A 45 8.75 17.10 -2.65
N GLU A 46 8.67 16.14 -3.58
CA GLU A 46 7.76 16.22 -4.74
C GLU A 46 6.29 16.15 -4.30
N ASP A 47 5.97 15.27 -3.36
CA ASP A 47 4.62 15.16 -2.77
C ASP A 47 4.23 16.43 -2.02
N ASP A 48 5.12 17.01 -1.21
CA ASP A 48 4.88 18.26 -0.50
C ASP A 48 4.63 19.41 -1.48
N ARG A 49 5.42 19.50 -2.54
CA ARG A 49 5.22 20.51 -3.60
C ARG A 49 3.88 20.35 -4.29
N ARG A 50 3.43 19.11 -4.55
CA ARG A 50 2.14 18.80 -5.14
C ARG A 50 0.97 19.11 -4.19
N ILE A 51 1.07 18.68 -2.94
CA ILE A 51 0.07 18.93 -1.89
C ILE A 51 -0.16 20.44 -1.71
N LEU A 52 0.90 21.24 -1.76
CA LEU A 52 0.80 22.69 -1.65
C LEU A 52 0.31 23.38 -2.93
N GLY A 53 0.59 22.80 -4.11
CA GLY A 53 0.21 23.37 -5.41
C GLY A 53 -1.23 23.08 -5.84
N GLU A 54 -1.80 21.95 -5.42
CA GLU A 54 -3.15 21.48 -5.81
C GLU A 54 -4.19 21.67 -4.71
N LEU A 55 -3.88 22.47 -3.68
CA LEU A 55 -4.75 22.68 -2.53
C LEU A 55 -6.03 23.46 -2.93
N PRO A 56 -7.25 22.89 -2.82
CA PRO A 56 -8.49 23.61 -3.06
C PRO A 56 -8.56 24.98 -2.36
N PRO A 57 -9.22 26.00 -2.97
CA PRO A 57 -9.27 27.37 -2.44
C PRO A 57 -9.82 27.47 -1.01
N HIS A 58 -10.66 26.53 -0.58
CA HIS A 58 -11.29 26.51 0.74
C HIS A 58 -10.39 25.91 1.84
N TRP A 59 -9.20 25.39 1.52
CA TRP A 59 -8.23 24.85 2.48
C TRP A 59 -7.20 25.88 2.96
N GLY A 60 -7.10 27.05 2.31
CA GLY A 60 -6.21 28.15 2.70
C GLY A 60 -6.89 29.33 3.41
N ILE A 61 -8.21 29.27 3.64
CA ILE A 61 -8.97 30.40 4.21
C ILE A 61 -9.12 30.17 5.72
N PHE A 62 -8.18 30.69 6.50
CA PHE A 62 -8.36 30.84 7.94
C PHE A 62 -9.14 32.13 8.20
N SER A 63 -10.45 32.02 8.40
CA SER A 63 -11.25 33.16 8.83
C SER A 63 -10.98 33.39 10.31
N GLU A 64 -10.14 34.37 10.65
CA GLU A 64 -10.11 34.95 11.99
C GLU A 64 -11.51 35.49 12.28
N LYS A 65 -12.24 34.81 13.17
CA LYS A 65 -13.44 35.39 13.78
C LYS A 65 -12.97 36.50 14.71
N GLN A 66 -13.20 37.76 14.31
CA GLN A 66 -13.25 38.88 15.25
C GLN A 66 -14.50 38.78 16.12
#